data_AF-A0A0B7MI25-F1
#
_entry.id   AF-A0A0B7MI25-F1
#
_cell.length_a   1.000
_cell.length_b   1.000
_cell.length_c   1.000
_cell.angle_alpha   90.00
_cell.angle_beta   90.00
_cell.angle_gamma   90.00
#
_symmetry.space_group_name_H-M   'P 1'
#
loop_
_entity.id
_entity.type
_entity.pdbx_description
1 polymer ?
#
loop_
_entity_poly.entity_id
_entity_poly.type
_entity_poly.pdbx_seq_one_letter_code
_entity_poly.pdbx_strand_id
1 'polypeptide(L)'
;MFLAILCFSVPSFVIAGLLQYLFAYRWQILPPAMWGSWKHMVMPVLSLAALPTAVIARLMRSGMLEVLQQDYVKTARAKGLSSSKIITKHVIRNAILPVVTYMGPLIAGILTGSFIIEHIFAVPGLGRSFVTSIQNRDYTVVMGTTVFYSLFLMGMNLIVDMAYAFIDPRIKLADRKE
;
A
#
# COMPACT_ATOMS: atom_id res chain seq x y z
N MET A 1 -8.68 -15.13 -0.50
CA MET A 1 -7.31 -15.47 -0.04
C MET A 1 -6.47 -16.02 -1.18
N PHE A 2 -6.93 -17.04 -1.90
CA PHE A 2 -6.24 -17.60 -3.08
C PHE A 2 -5.75 -16.53 -4.08
N LEU A 3 -6.64 -15.64 -4.55
CA LEU A 3 -6.27 -14.56 -5.47
C LEU A 3 -5.21 -13.59 -4.90
N ALA A 4 -5.29 -13.27 -3.61
CA ALA A 4 -4.29 -12.42 -2.95
C ALA A 4 -2.93 -13.12 -2.84
N ILE A 5 -2.93 -14.43 -2.59
CA ILE A 5 -1.69 -15.22 -2.57
C ILE A 5 -1.06 -15.26 -3.96
N LEU A 6 -1.86 -15.47 -5.02
CA LEU A 6 -1.40 -15.38 -6.40
C LEU A 6 -0.76 -14.02 -6.71
N CYS A 7 -1.44 -12.91 -6.41
CA CYS A 7 -0.89 -11.57 -6.64
C CYS A 7 0.38 -11.28 -5.81
N PHE A 8 0.52 -11.87 -4.62
CA PHE A 8 1.73 -11.74 -3.81
C PHE A 8 2.90 -12.57 -4.36
N SER A 9 2.62 -13.74 -4.94
CA SER A 9 3.62 -14.64 -5.49
C SER A 9 4.12 -14.22 -6.87
N VAL A 10 3.33 -13.46 -7.63
CA VAL A 10 3.72 -12.98 -8.96
C VAL A 10 4.46 -11.65 -8.83
N PRO A 11 5.72 -11.54 -9.31
CA PRO A 11 6.44 -10.28 -9.31
C PRO A 11 5.70 -9.19 -10.11
N SER A 12 5.78 -7.94 -9.66
CA SER A 12 5.07 -6.81 -10.26
C SER A 12 5.41 -6.60 -11.75
N PHE A 13 6.65 -6.90 -12.17
CA PHE A 13 7.06 -6.80 -13.57
C PHE A 13 6.43 -7.86 -14.48
N VAL A 14 6.11 -9.04 -13.93
CA VAL A 14 5.38 -10.09 -14.66
C VAL A 14 3.94 -9.65 -14.89
N ILE A 15 3.32 -9.05 -13.86
CA ILE A 15 1.98 -8.45 -13.98
C ILE A 15 2.01 -7.32 -15.02
N ALA A 16 3.02 -6.46 -14.98
CA ALA A 16 3.18 -5.38 -15.96
C ALA A 16 3.28 -5.90 -17.39
N GLY A 17 4.14 -6.89 -17.64
CA GLY A 17 4.29 -7.50 -18.96
C GLY A 17 3.01 -8.18 -19.44
N LEU A 18 2.29 -8.87 -18.55
CA LEU A 18 1.02 -9.52 -18.86
C LEU A 18 -0.07 -8.48 -19.19
N LEU A 19 -0.16 -7.38 -18.43
CA LEU A 19 -1.09 -6.30 -18.72
C LEU A 19 -0.77 -5.62 -20.06
N GLN A 20 0.50 -5.38 -20.36
CA GLN A 20 0.91 -4.82 -21.64
C GLN A 20 0.55 -5.77 -22.81
N TYR A 21 0.78 -7.08 -22.66
CA TYR A 21 0.40 -8.06 -23.66
C TYR A 21 -1.13 -8.11 -23.89
N LEU A 22 -1.93 -8.13 -22.83
CA LEU A 22 -3.39 -8.23 -22.96
C LEU A 22 -4.01 -6.93 -23.47
N PHE A 23 -3.73 -5.81 -22.81
CA PHE A 23 -4.46 -4.56 -23.06
C PHE A 23 -3.87 -3.72 -24.18
N ALA A 24 -2.55 -3.77 -24.38
CA ALA A 24 -1.91 -2.98 -25.44
C ALA A 24 -1.71 -3.78 -26.72
N TYR A 25 -1.26 -5.04 -26.63
CA TYR A 25 -1.00 -5.86 -27.82
C TYR A 25 -2.25 -6.62 -28.31
N ARG A 26 -2.90 -7.42 -27.45
CA ARG A 26 -4.01 -8.30 -27.85
C ARG A 26 -5.32 -7.56 -28.08
N TRP A 27 -5.70 -6.68 -27.16
CA TRP A 27 -6.98 -5.96 -27.22
C TRP A 27 -6.87 -4.53 -27.75
N GLN A 28 -5.67 -3.95 -27.77
CA GLN A 28 -5.40 -2.60 -28.29
C GLN A 28 -6.30 -1.50 -27.66
N ILE A 29 -6.70 -1.68 -26.39
CA ILE A 29 -7.57 -0.74 -25.68
C ILE A 29 -6.76 0.37 -25.02
N LEU A 30 -5.56 0.02 -24.52
CA LEU A 30 -4.72 0.92 -23.73
C LEU A 30 -3.35 1.13 -24.42
N PRO A 31 -2.78 2.35 -24.32
CA PRO A 31 -1.47 2.63 -24.88
C PRO A 31 -0.37 1.87 -24.11
N PRO A 32 0.62 1.26 -24.80
CA PRO A 32 1.60 0.35 -24.18
C PRO A 32 2.59 1.02 -23.22
N ALA A 33 2.96 2.27 -23.47
CA ALA A 33 3.99 3.01 -22.75
C ALA A 33 3.83 4.52 -23.01
N MET A 34 4.68 5.33 -22.37
CA MET A 34 4.70 6.81 -22.35
C MET A 34 3.84 7.41 -21.24
N TRP A 35 3.90 8.73 -21.13
CA TRP A 35 3.17 9.52 -20.14
C TRP A 35 2.49 10.70 -20.83
N GLY A 36 1.18 10.83 -20.71
CA GLY A 36 0.46 11.94 -21.35
C GLY A 36 -1.06 11.94 -21.22
N SER A 37 -1.67 10.77 -21.02
CA SER A 37 -3.12 10.65 -20.75
C SER A 37 -3.37 9.66 -19.63
N TRP A 38 -4.49 9.81 -18.92
CA TRP A 38 -4.93 8.89 -17.86
C TRP A 38 -4.95 7.42 -18.31
N LYS A 39 -5.16 7.14 -19.60
CA LYS A 39 -5.09 5.78 -20.17
C LYS A 39 -3.71 5.13 -19.98
N HIS A 40 -2.63 5.91 -20.00
CA HIS A 40 -1.27 5.43 -19.77
C HIS A 40 -1.03 5.06 -18.31
N MET A 41 -1.82 5.59 -17.37
CA MET A 41 -1.66 5.35 -15.94
C MET A 41 -2.32 4.04 -15.50
N VAL A 42 -3.32 3.54 -16.24
CA VAL A 42 -4.12 2.37 -15.84
C VAL A 42 -3.24 1.13 -15.62
N MET A 43 -2.42 0.75 -16.60
CA MET A 43 -1.58 -0.46 -16.50
C MET A 43 -0.46 -0.34 -15.45
N PRO A 44 0.31 0.77 -15.36
CA PRO A 44 1.27 0.97 -14.29
C PRO A 44 0.63 0.91 -12.89
N VAL A 45 -0.50 1.58 -12.70
CA VAL A 45 -1.19 1.63 -11.40
C VAL A 45 -1.68 0.25 -11.00
N LEU A 46 -2.29 -0.52 -11.92
CA LEU A 46 -2.73 -1.88 -11.63
C LEU A 46 -1.54 -2.81 -11.29
N SER A 47 -0.44 -2.68 -12.03
CA SER A 47 0.80 -3.45 -11.78
C SER A 47 1.38 -3.14 -10.41
N LEU A 48 1.40 -1.87 -10.02
CA LEU A 48 1.94 -1.41 -8.74
C LEU A 48 1.02 -1.75 -7.57
N ALA A 49 -0.31 -1.70 -7.77
CA ALA A 49 -1.30 -1.94 -6.72
C ALA A 49 -1.47 -3.43 -6.37
N ALA A 50 -1.17 -4.35 -7.30
CA ALA A 50 -1.43 -5.78 -7.11
C ALA A 50 -0.80 -6.36 -5.83
N LEU A 51 0.48 -6.07 -5.57
CA LEU A 51 1.19 -6.58 -4.39
C LEU A 51 0.72 -5.90 -3.09
N PRO A 52 0.66 -4.56 -2.99
CA PRO A 52 0.12 -3.88 -1.81
C PRO A 52 -1.31 -4.32 -1.47
N THR A 53 -2.19 -4.48 -2.48
CA THR A 53 -3.55 -4.97 -2.25
C THR A 53 -3.56 -6.38 -1.64
N ALA A 54 -2.68 -7.27 -2.09
CA ALA A 54 -2.55 -8.60 -1.51
C ALA A 54 -2.09 -8.58 -0.05
N VAL A 55 -1.13 -7.71 0.28
CA VAL A 55 -0.64 -7.52 1.65
C VAL A 55 -1.73 -6.92 2.54
N ILE A 56 -2.39 -5.85 2.10
CA ILE A 56 -3.48 -5.19 2.82
C ILE A 56 -4.63 -6.17 3.08
N ALA A 57 -5.04 -6.95 2.08
CA ALA A 57 -6.08 -7.96 2.24
C ALA A 57 -5.70 -9.03 3.28
N ARG A 58 -4.43 -9.41 3.36
CA ARG A 58 -3.91 -10.36 4.35
C ARG A 58 -3.92 -9.76 5.75
N LEU A 59 -3.40 -8.55 5.91
CA LEU A 59 -3.36 -7.82 7.18
C LEU A 59 -4.78 -7.61 7.73
N MET A 60 -5.70 -7.12 6.88
CA MET A 60 -7.10 -6.94 7.26
C MET A 60 -7.74 -8.25 7.68
N ARG A 61 -7.47 -9.36 6.98
CA ARG A 61 -8.00 -10.67 7.36
C ARG A 61 -7.46 -11.14 8.71
N SER A 62 -6.15 -11.00 8.96
CA SER A 62 -5.55 -11.40 10.24
C SER A 62 -6.15 -10.59 11.39
N GLY A 63 -6.17 -9.26 11.26
CA GLY A 63 -6.75 -8.36 12.26
C GLY A 63 -8.23 -8.64 12.52
N MET A 64 -9.02 -8.92 11.47
CA MET A 64 -10.42 -9.31 11.65
C MET A 64 -10.58 -10.61 12.42
N LEU A 65 -9.77 -11.63 12.14
CA LEU A 65 -9.83 -12.92 12.85
C LEU A 65 -9.45 -12.78 14.32
N GLU A 66 -8.40 -12.02 14.62
CA GLU A 66 -7.96 -11.73 15.99
C GLU A 66 -9.04 -10.97 16.77
N VAL A 67 -9.63 -9.95 16.16
CA VAL A 67 -10.64 -9.12 16.82
C VAL A 67 -11.96 -9.88 17.02
N LEU A 68 -12.36 -10.74 16.09
CA LEU A 68 -13.57 -11.55 16.22
C LEU A 68 -13.54 -12.54 17.39
N GLN A 69 -12.35 -12.91 17.87
CA GLN A 69 -12.17 -13.82 19.00
C GLN A 69 -12.25 -13.11 20.37
N GLN A 70 -12.28 -11.78 20.39
CA GLN A 70 -12.32 -10.98 21.62
C GLN A 70 -13.66 -11.07 22.35
N ASP A 71 -13.62 -11.02 23.68
CA ASP A 71 -14.81 -11.27 24.52
C ASP A 71 -15.90 -10.20 24.40
N TYR A 72 -15.53 -8.95 24.08
CA TYR A 72 -16.53 -7.91 23.81
C TYR A 72 -17.34 -8.18 22.54
N VAL A 73 -16.75 -8.86 21.54
CA VAL A 73 -17.44 -9.29 20.32
C VAL A 73 -18.39 -10.45 20.62
N LYS A 74 -17.96 -11.42 21.45
CA LYS A 74 -18.83 -12.51 21.92
C LYS A 74 -20.01 -11.96 22.71
N THR A 75 -19.77 -10.98 23.57
CA THR A 75 -20.82 -10.29 24.34
C THR A 75 -21.80 -9.56 23.42
N ALA A 76 -21.31 -8.87 22.39
CA ALA A 76 -22.18 -8.21 21.40
C ALA A 76 -23.05 -9.22 20.63
N ARG A 77 -22.52 -10.40 20.31
CA ARG A 77 -23.28 -11.49 19.69
C ARG A 77 -24.33 -12.06 20.64
N ALA A 78 -24.00 -12.27 21.92
CA ALA A 78 -24.94 -12.74 22.94
C ALA A 78 -26.09 -11.75 23.19
N LYS A 79 -25.84 -10.46 23.02
CA LYS A 79 -26.86 -9.39 23.06
C LYS A 79 -27.75 -9.31 21.81
N GLY A 80 -27.58 -10.21 20.83
CA GLY A 80 -28.41 -10.28 19.64
C GLY A 80 -28.10 -9.24 18.56
N LEU A 81 -26.92 -8.60 18.58
CA LEU A 81 -26.54 -7.69 17.49
C LEU A 81 -26.34 -8.47 16.18
N SER A 82 -26.82 -7.90 15.08
CA SER A 82 -26.60 -8.49 13.76
C SER A 82 -25.11 -8.49 13.38
N SER A 83 -24.68 -9.52 12.65
CA SER A 83 -23.29 -9.69 12.22
C SER A 83 -22.72 -8.45 11.51
N SER A 84 -23.54 -7.77 10.69
CA SER A 84 -23.12 -6.54 10.00
C SER A 84 -22.84 -5.39 10.97
N LYS A 85 -23.67 -5.19 12.01
CA LYS A 85 -23.44 -4.17 13.03
C LYS A 85 -22.20 -4.48 13.87
N ILE A 86 -21.97 -5.75 14.18
CA ILE A 86 -20.77 -6.20 14.89
C ILE A 86 -19.53 -5.87 14.06
N ILE A 87 -19.51 -6.25 12.78
CA ILE A 87 -18.37 -6.01 11.90
C ILE A 87 -18.06 -4.51 11.78
N THR A 88 -19.04 -3.69 11.40
CA THR A 88 -18.80 -2.27 11.11
C THR A 88 -18.47 -1.45 12.36
N LYS A 89 -19.14 -1.71 13.49
CA LYS A 89 -19.01 -0.89 14.70
C LYS A 89 -17.96 -1.41 15.68
N HIS A 90 -17.73 -2.72 15.74
CA HIS A 90 -16.91 -3.34 16.79
C HIS A 90 -15.63 -4.01 16.28
N VAL A 91 -15.60 -4.49 15.03
CA VAL A 91 -14.45 -5.27 14.52
C VAL A 91 -13.52 -4.44 13.64
N ILE A 92 -14.04 -3.74 12.62
CA ILE A 92 -13.22 -3.05 11.61
C ILE A 92 -12.26 -2.03 12.23
N ARG A 93 -12.73 -1.25 13.21
CA ARG A 93 -11.93 -0.19 13.84
C ARG A 93 -10.62 -0.68 14.44
N ASN A 94 -10.64 -1.88 15.04
CA ASN A 94 -9.46 -2.46 15.67
C ASN A 94 -8.68 -3.34 14.68
N ALA A 95 -9.38 -4.00 13.75
CA ALA A 95 -8.78 -4.86 12.74
C ALA A 95 -7.96 -4.10 11.68
N ILE A 96 -8.22 -2.81 11.48
CA ILE A 96 -7.54 -1.99 10.48
C ILE A 96 -6.18 -1.45 10.95
N LEU A 97 -5.87 -1.50 12.24
CA LEU A 97 -4.62 -0.93 12.78
C LEU A 97 -3.36 -1.43 12.03
N PRO A 98 -3.17 -2.74 11.77
CA PRO A 98 -2.00 -3.22 11.02
C PRO A 98 -1.96 -2.73 9.56
N VAL A 99 -3.13 -2.49 8.97
CA VAL A 99 -3.24 -1.94 7.60
C VAL A 99 -2.74 -0.51 7.59
N VAL A 100 -3.15 0.30 8.57
CA VAL A 100 -2.73 1.70 8.71
C VAL A 100 -1.22 1.78 8.96
N THR A 101 -0.65 0.88 9.76
CA THR A 101 0.81 0.75 9.94
C THR A 101 1.54 0.56 8.63
N TYR A 102 1.04 -0.35 7.81
CA TYR A 102 1.67 -0.70 6.55
C TYR A 102 1.58 0.44 5.53
N MET A 103 0.54 1.29 5.61
CA MET A 103 0.33 2.38 4.65
C MET A 103 1.42 3.44 4.68
N GLY A 104 2.01 3.77 5.85
CA GLY A 104 3.01 4.84 5.96
C GLY A 104 4.24 4.60 5.07
N PRO A 105 4.99 3.51 5.31
CA PRO A 105 6.11 3.13 4.46
C PRO A 105 5.71 2.81 3.02
N LEU A 106 4.51 2.24 2.81
CA LEU A 106 4.02 1.93 1.48
C LEU A 106 3.87 3.18 0.61
N ILE A 107 3.24 4.24 1.15
CA ILE A 107 3.04 5.50 0.42
C ILE A 107 4.39 6.14 0.09
N ALA A 108 5.33 6.13 1.04
CA ALA A 108 6.68 6.63 0.81
C ALA A 108 7.46 5.82 -0.25
N GLY A 109 7.32 4.49 -0.22
CA GLY A 109 7.90 3.60 -1.22
C GLY A 109 7.33 3.83 -2.62
N ILE A 110 6.01 4.04 -2.73
CA ILE A 110 5.35 4.36 -4.00
C ILE A 110 5.80 5.71 -4.55
N LEU A 111 5.98 6.73 -3.70
CA LEU A 111 6.44 8.05 -4.12
C LEU A 111 7.85 8.00 -4.74
N THR A 112 8.74 7.24 -4.12
CA THR A 112 10.10 7.03 -4.63
C THR A 112 10.10 6.24 -5.94
N GLY A 113 8.96 5.64 -6.27
CA GLY A 113 8.73 5.00 -7.54
C GLY A 113 9.24 3.57 -7.56
N SER A 114 8.75 2.81 -8.55
CA SER A 114 9.27 1.49 -8.85
C SER A 114 10.06 1.61 -10.14
N PHE A 115 11.40 1.60 -10.02
CA PHE A 115 12.33 1.61 -11.15
C PHE A 115 11.86 0.68 -12.28
N ILE A 116 11.50 -0.57 -11.95
CA ILE A 116 11.11 -1.56 -12.94
C ILE A 116 9.82 -1.18 -13.67
N ILE A 117 8.78 -0.74 -12.94
CA ILE A 117 7.50 -0.33 -13.55
C ILE A 117 7.67 0.94 -14.38
N GLU A 118 8.44 1.90 -13.89
CA GLU A 118 8.78 3.13 -14.62
C GLU A 118 9.51 2.84 -15.93
N HIS A 119 10.42 1.87 -15.93
CA HIS A 119 11.12 1.43 -17.13
C HIS A 119 10.22 0.73 -18.13
N ILE A 120 9.37 -0.21 -17.67
CA ILE A 120 8.47 -0.97 -18.56
C ILE A 120 7.48 -0.06 -19.28
N PHE A 121 6.88 0.89 -18.56
CA PHE A 121 5.85 1.78 -19.11
C PHE A 121 6.39 3.13 -19.59
N ALA A 122 7.71 3.36 -19.53
CA ALA A 122 8.36 4.64 -19.85
C ALA A 122 7.74 5.84 -19.10
N VAL A 123 7.47 5.65 -17.81
CA VAL A 123 6.97 6.71 -16.92
C VAL A 123 8.12 7.55 -16.38
N PRO A 124 8.04 8.89 -16.41
CA PRO A 124 9.00 9.74 -15.71
C PRO A 124 8.78 9.62 -14.21
N GLY A 125 9.76 9.09 -13.48
CA GLY A 125 9.67 8.89 -12.04
C GLY A 125 11.02 8.99 -11.32
N LEU A 126 10.95 9.09 -10.00
CA LEU A 126 12.12 9.27 -9.14
C LEU A 126 12.96 7.98 -9.06
N GLY A 127 12.35 6.81 -9.19
CA GLY A 127 13.04 5.53 -9.08
C GLY A 127 14.05 5.33 -10.20
N ARG A 128 13.66 5.67 -11.44
CA ARG A 128 14.54 5.70 -12.61
C ARG A 128 15.70 6.67 -12.43
N SER A 129 15.43 7.90 -11.98
CA SER A 129 16.47 8.90 -11.74
C SER A 129 17.46 8.41 -10.68
N PHE A 130 16.98 7.84 -9.58
CA PHE A 130 17.81 7.29 -8.52
C PHE A 130 18.78 6.22 -9.02
N VAL A 131 18.29 5.21 -9.74
CA VAL A 131 19.14 4.12 -10.24
C VAL A 131 20.10 4.60 -11.32
N THR A 132 19.67 5.51 -12.18
CA THR A 132 20.54 6.09 -13.22
C THR A 132 21.68 6.89 -12.59
N SER A 133 21.42 7.65 -11.52
CA SER A 133 22.45 8.40 -10.78
C SER A 133 23.48 7.49 -10.11
N ILE A 134 23.09 6.30 -9.65
CA ILE A 134 24.05 5.30 -9.14
C ILE A 134 25.01 4.86 -10.26
N GLN A 135 24.48 4.56 -11.45
CA GLN A 135 25.30 4.15 -12.59
C GLN A 135 26.24 5.26 -13.06
N ASN A 136 25.76 6.50 -13.07
CA ASN A 136 26.54 7.69 -13.45
C ASN A 136 27.46 8.20 -12.34
N ARG A 137 27.47 7.57 -11.16
CA ARG A 137 28.21 8.00 -9.96
C ARG A 137 27.90 9.45 -9.56
N ASP A 138 26.68 9.89 -9.79
CA ASP A 138 26.19 11.18 -9.36
C ASP A 138 25.75 11.09 -7.89
N TYR A 139 26.72 11.21 -7.00
CA TYR A 139 26.50 11.14 -5.55
C TYR A 139 25.58 12.27 -5.05
N THR A 140 25.54 13.41 -5.72
CA THR A 140 24.70 14.55 -5.34
C THR A 140 23.23 14.20 -5.48
N VAL A 141 22.84 13.64 -6.63
CA VAL A 141 21.45 13.22 -6.85
C VAL A 141 21.09 12.07 -5.92
N VAL A 142 21.96 11.07 -5.75
CA VAL A 142 21.72 9.93 -4.84
C VAL A 142 21.48 10.40 -3.40
N MET A 143 22.32 11.30 -2.88
CA MET A 143 22.14 11.86 -1.54
C MET A 143 20.86 12.69 -1.45
N GLY A 144 20.59 13.55 -2.44
CA GLY A 144 19.39 14.39 -2.48
C GLY A 144 18.09 13.57 -2.48
N THR A 145 18.00 12.55 -3.33
CA THR A 145 16.83 11.65 -3.37
C THR A 145 16.68 10.82 -2.10
N THR A 146 17.78 10.42 -1.47
CA THR A 146 17.74 9.64 -0.21
C THR A 146 17.24 10.49 0.95
N VAL A 147 17.72 11.73 1.07
CA VAL A 147 17.23 12.68 2.08
C VAL A 147 15.76 13.01 1.84
N PHE A 148 15.38 13.26 0.58
CA PHE A 148 13.99 13.52 0.21
C PHE A 148 13.08 12.35 0.59
N TYR A 149 13.45 11.11 0.23
CA TYR A 149 12.72 9.91 0.63
C TYR A 149 12.61 9.78 2.15
N SER A 150 13.70 10.01 2.87
CA SER A 150 13.74 9.88 4.33
C SER A 150 12.79 10.88 5.01
N LEU A 151 12.82 12.15 4.58
CA LEU A 151 11.91 13.18 5.09
C LEU A 151 10.45 12.84 4.80
N PHE A 152 10.17 12.36 3.59
CA PHE A 152 8.81 11.98 3.21
C PHE A 152 8.33 10.75 3.99
N LEU A 153 9.18 9.73 4.15
CA LEU A 153 8.90 8.54 4.96
C LEU A 153 8.60 8.92 6.41
N MET A 154 9.43 9.77 7.02
CA MET A 154 9.20 10.27 8.38
C MET A 154 7.86 11.04 8.46
N GLY A 155 7.56 11.88 7.47
CA GLY A 155 6.28 12.58 7.39
C GLY A 155 5.08 11.64 7.27
N MET A 156 5.16 10.61 6.44
CA MET A 156 4.08 9.61 6.29
C MET A 156 3.90 8.77 7.56
N ASN A 157 4.99 8.39 8.22
CA ASN A 157 4.90 7.68 9.50
C ASN A 157 4.27 8.56 10.58
N LEU A 158 4.60 9.85 10.64
CA LEU A 158 3.95 10.78 11.57
C LEU A 158 2.44 10.89 11.31
N ILE A 159 2.01 10.93 10.03
CA ILE A 159 0.59 10.91 9.66
C ILE A 159 -0.09 9.61 10.12
N VAL A 160 0.59 8.46 9.97
CA VAL A 160 0.11 7.16 10.45
C VAL A 160 -0.04 7.16 11.97
N ASP A 161 0.93 7.71 12.70
CA ASP A 161 0.88 7.79 14.16
C ASP A 161 -0.28 8.68 14.63
N MET A 162 -0.51 9.81 13.96
CA MET A 162 -1.69 10.65 14.21
C MET A 162 -2.98 9.89 13.88
N ALA A 163 -3.02 9.11 12.79
CA ALA A 163 -4.19 8.31 12.42
C ALA A 163 -4.52 7.26 13.49
N TYR A 164 -3.53 6.67 14.18
CA TYR A 164 -3.81 5.77 15.31
C TYR A 164 -4.54 6.46 16.44
N ALA A 165 -4.18 7.70 16.79
CA ALA A 165 -4.87 8.43 17.85
C ALA A 165 -6.36 8.67 17.53
N PHE A 166 -6.71 8.85 16.26
CA PHE A 166 -8.10 8.97 15.81
C PHE A 166 -8.83 7.62 15.76
N ILE A 167 -8.13 6.57 15.34
CA ILE A 167 -8.70 5.23 15.17
C ILE A 167 -8.89 4.53 16.51
N ASP A 168 -7.92 4.58 17.41
CA ASP A 168 -8.01 3.99 18.75
C ASP A 168 -7.82 5.06 19.85
N PRO A 169 -8.92 5.60 20.40
CA PRO A 169 -8.87 6.57 21.49
C PRO A 169 -8.40 5.97 22.83
N ARG A 170 -8.12 4.66 22.90
CA ARG A 170 -7.46 4.03 24.06
C ARG A 170 -5.96 4.23 24.04
N ILE A 171 -5.38 4.58 22.89
CA ILE A 171 -4.01 5.10 22.77
C ILE A 171 -4.04 6.56 23.24
N LYS A 172 -4.41 6.77 24.51
CA LYS A 172 -4.12 8.03 25.19
C LYS A 172 -2.61 8.06 25.38
N LEU A 173 -1.97 8.97 24.65
CA LEU A 173 -0.60 9.42 24.85
C LEU A 173 -0.38 9.63 26.34
N ALA A 174 0.34 8.70 26.96
CA ALA A 174 0.83 8.72 28.33
C ALA A 174 -0.24 9.08 29.39
N ASP A 175 -0.73 8.07 30.10
CA ASP A 175 -0.89 8.26 31.54
C ASP A 175 0.48 8.70 32.05
N ARG A 176 0.53 9.98 32.40
CA ARG A 176 1.62 10.67 33.07
C ARG A 176 1.97 9.83 34.30
N LYS A 177 3.03 9.02 34.19
CA LYS A 177 3.62 8.36 35.35
C LYS A 177 3.97 9.45 36.35
N GLU A 178 3.40 9.30 37.54
CA GLU A 178 3.71 10.04 38.76
C GLU A 178 5.22 10.14 39.00
#